data_AF-A0A7Y9SXB0-F1
#
_entry.id   AF-A0A7Y9SXB0-F1
#
_cell.length_a   1.000
_cell.length_b   1.000
_cell.length_c   1.000
_cell.angle_alpha   90.00
_cell.angle_beta   90.00
_cell.angle_gamma   90.00
#
_symmetry.space_group_name_H-M   'P 1'
#
loop_
_entity.id
_entity.type
_entity.pdbx_description
1 polymer ?
#
loop_
_entity_poly.entity_id
_entity_poly.type
_entity_poly.pdbx_seq_one_letter_code
_entity_poly.pdbx_strand_id
1 'polypeptide(L)'
;MHGKQKRIALGAYPDVGLAEARRKRDEAKLKIHEGTDPLAERKRHKLVGKFKASNCFGDLAEEYIEMVTKEGRSEATIEKTKWLLEKLRPIAGTPIADLQAVDLFAVLKKIEAQGHFETARRCRSFASRVFRYAAASGRADSDPTTLLRGALIAPRPKHHAALVEPEEVGGFLRALDGYSGYPITLLACKILPHVMARPGELRLARWAEFDFEKAVWTVPPERMKMRRPHYVPLSRQVVALLEELRPYVGGEDYVFPAFHTWKRPLSENTMNAAYRRMGYGPRDLTSHGFRATASSLLNQCGKWNPDAIERSLAHADGNQIRRIYNRTPYWEERVRMHQWWSDYLDALRSDDEAAISALLED
;
A
#
# COMPACT_ATOMS: atom_id res chain seq x y z
N MET A 1 39.21 -40.19 22.57
CA MET A 1 40.26 -39.18 22.78
C MET A 1 40.28 -38.50 24.17
N HIS A 2 39.54 -38.96 25.21
CA HIS A 2 39.69 -38.43 26.59
C HIS A 2 39.53 -39.50 27.70
N GLY A 3 39.99 -40.73 27.47
CA GLY A 3 39.98 -41.81 28.48
C GLY A 3 38.61 -42.30 28.99
N LYS A 4 37.50 -41.61 28.71
CA LYS A 4 36.13 -42.03 29.06
C LYS A 4 35.47 -42.79 27.91
N GLN A 5 35.00 -44.00 28.18
CA GLN A 5 34.23 -44.81 27.25
C GLN A 5 32.86 -44.14 26.98
N LYS A 6 32.58 -43.81 25.72
CA LYS A 6 31.28 -43.28 25.28
C LYS A 6 30.52 -44.36 24.52
N ARG A 7 29.20 -44.48 24.73
CA ARG A 7 28.32 -45.40 24.01
C ARG A 7 27.48 -44.64 22.99
N ILE A 8 27.30 -45.20 21.80
CA ILE A 8 26.51 -44.62 20.70
C ILE A 8 25.45 -45.64 20.28
N ALA A 9 24.19 -45.24 20.16
CA ALA A 9 23.12 -46.11 19.66
C ALA A 9 23.16 -46.16 18.12
N LEU A 10 23.24 -47.34 17.52
CA LEU A 10 23.41 -47.54 16.06
C LEU A 10 22.08 -47.76 15.30
N GLY A 11 20.97 -47.76 16.03
CA GLY A 11 19.63 -48.03 15.52
C GLY A 11 18.76 -48.69 16.60
N ALA A 12 17.45 -48.78 16.34
CA ALA A 12 16.54 -49.61 17.12
C ALA A 12 16.41 -50.98 16.43
N TYR A 13 16.32 -52.05 17.21
CA TYR A 13 15.93 -53.37 16.70
C TYR A 13 14.39 -53.44 16.67
N PRO A 14 13.76 -54.01 15.62
CA PRO A 14 14.33 -54.77 14.51
C PRO A 14 14.75 -53.95 13.27
N ASP A 15 14.51 -52.64 13.25
CA ASP A 15 14.76 -51.77 12.07
C ASP A 15 16.22 -51.76 11.60
N VAL A 16 17.17 -52.01 12.50
CA VAL A 16 18.59 -52.18 12.18
C VAL A 16 19.05 -53.57 12.55
N GLY A 17 19.27 -54.39 11.52
CA GLY A 17 19.81 -55.75 11.66
C GLY A 17 21.29 -55.79 12.07
N LEU A 18 21.76 -56.97 12.48
CA LEU A 18 23.12 -57.18 13.01
C LEU A 18 24.22 -56.75 12.01
N ALA A 19 24.04 -57.04 10.72
CA ALA A 19 25.00 -56.69 9.68
C ALA A 19 25.15 -55.16 9.53
N GLU A 20 24.04 -54.43 9.54
CA GLU A 20 24.05 -52.98 9.42
C GLU A 20 24.58 -52.29 10.69
N ALA A 21 24.28 -52.85 11.87
CA ALA A 21 24.86 -52.40 13.12
C ALA A 21 26.40 -52.55 13.14
N ARG A 22 26.95 -53.65 12.59
CA ARG A 22 28.41 -53.85 12.45
C ARG A 22 29.02 -52.82 11.49
N ARG A 23 28.39 -52.56 10.34
CA ARG A 23 28.84 -51.54 9.39
C ARG A 23 28.90 -50.14 10.01
N LYS A 24 27.80 -49.70 10.65
CA LYS A 24 27.72 -48.38 11.32
C LYS A 24 28.74 -48.24 12.47
N ARG A 25 29.07 -49.34 13.16
CA ARG A 25 30.14 -49.37 14.17
C ARG A 25 31.51 -49.11 13.53
N ASP A 26 31.80 -49.76 12.42
CA ASP A 26 33.11 -49.68 11.78
C ASP A 26 33.31 -48.30 11.11
N GLU A 27 32.27 -47.73 10.50
CA GLU A 27 32.24 -46.33 10.05
C GLU A 27 32.50 -45.33 11.20
N ALA A 28 31.89 -45.55 12.36
CA ALA A 28 32.11 -44.69 13.52
C ALA A 28 33.54 -44.81 14.07
N LYS A 29 34.14 -46.00 14.03
CA LYS A 29 35.56 -46.20 14.41
C LYS A 29 36.51 -45.50 13.44
N LEU A 30 36.22 -45.56 12.14
CA LEU A 30 37.01 -44.88 11.12
C LEU A 30 37.02 -43.36 11.36
N LYS A 31 35.85 -42.76 11.60
CA LYS A 31 35.74 -41.33 11.92
C LYS A 31 36.55 -40.93 13.16
N ILE A 32 36.57 -41.77 14.19
CA ILE A 32 37.39 -41.55 15.39
C ILE A 32 38.89 -41.58 15.05
N HIS A 33 39.31 -42.50 14.17
CA HIS A 33 40.69 -42.59 13.69
C HIS A 33 41.09 -41.35 12.87
N GLU A 34 40.17 -40.80 12.08
CA GLU A 34 40.33 -39.54 11.34
C GLU A 34 40.22 -38.28 12.22
N GLY A 35 40.18 -38.42 13.55
CA GLY A 35 40.14 -37.30 14.50
C GLY A 35 38.76 -36.66 14.71
N THR A 36 37.70 -37.25 14.15
CA THR A 36 36.33 -36.73 14.24
C THR A 36 35.51 -37.51 15.28
N ASP A 37 34.99 -36.87 16.33
CA ASP A 37 34.12 -37.51 17.33
C ASP A 37 32.69 -37.72 16.74
N PRO A 38 32.25 -38.96 16.45
CA PRO A 38 30.94 -39.22 15.82
C PRO A 38 29.76 -38.83 16.71
N LEU A 39 29.96 -38.75 18.02
CA LEU A 39 28.94 -38.36 18.98
C LEU A 39 28.79 -36.84 19.04
N ALA A 40 29.90 -36.11 18.88
CA ALA A 40 29.88 -34.66 18.69
C ALA A 40 29.25 -34.29 17.33
N GLU A 41 29.60 -35.01 16.26
CA GLU A 41 28.99 -34.89 14.93
C GLU A 41 27.46 -35.06 14.99
N ARG A 42 26.99 -36.14 15.62
CA ARG A 42 25.56 -36.42 15.74
C ARG A 42 24.81 -35.41 16.62
N LYS A 43 25.44 -34.91 17.70
CA LYS A 43 24.91 -33.81 18.50
C LYS A 43 24.83 -32.51 17.69
N ARG A 44 25.87 -32.21 16.90
CA ARG A 44 25.92 -31.06 15.99
C ARG A 44 24.81 -31.16 14.94
N HIS A 45 24.64 -32.30 14.28
CA HIS A 45 23.54 -32.52 13.33
C HIS A 45 22.15 -32.37 13.98
N LYS A 46 21.96 -32.86 15.22
CA LYS A 46 20.68 -32.69 15.94
C LYS A 46 20.41 -31.24 16.34
N LEU A 47 21.44 -30.50 16.75
CA LEU A 47 21.37 -29.07 17.06
C LEU A 47 21.12 -28.24 15.80
N VAL A 48 21.85 -28.51 14.72
CA VAL A 48 21.63 -27.89 13.40
C VAL A 48 20.23 -28.20 12.88
N GLY A 49 19.73 -29.43 13.03
CA GLY A 49 18.36 -29.79 12.64
C GLY A 49 17.30 -29.01 13.43
N LYS A 50 17.46 -28.86 14.75
CA LYS A 50 16.57 -28.02 15.57
C LYS A 50 16.68 -26.53 15.24
N PHE A 51 17.90 -26.05 14.98
CA PHE A 51 18.16 -24.67 14.60
C PHE A 51 17.58 -24.35 13.20
N LYS A 52 17.70 -25.27 12.24
CA LYS A 52 17.10 -25.16 10.90
C LYS A 52 15.57 -25.19 10.95
N ALA A 53 14.99 -26.07 11.78
CA ALA A 53 13.54 -26.13 11.98
C ALA A 53 12.97 -24.85 12.63
N SER A 54 13.79 -24.10 13.37
CA SER A 54 13.43 -22.82 13.99
C SER A 54 13.65 -21.60 13.08
N ASN A 55 14.16 -21.79 11.86
CA ASN A 55 14.52 -20.72 10.93
C ASN A 55 13.88 -20.98 9.56
N CYS A 56 12.59 -21.32 9.54
CA CYS A 56 11.86 -21.44 8.29
C CYS A 56 11.54 -20.04 7.73
N PHE A 57 11.27 -19.96 6.42
CA PHE A 57 10.91 -18.69 5.79
C PHE A 57 9.68 -18.04 6.44
N GLY A 58 8.69 -18.85 6.83
CA GLY A 58 7.47 -18.39 7.50
C GLY A 58 7.75 -17.71 8.83
N ASP A 59 8.52 -18.38 9.70
CA ASP A 59 8.87 -17.85 11.04
C ASP A 59 9.62 -16.52 10.92
N LEU A 60 10.59 -16.44 9.99
CA LEU A 60 11.35 -15.22 9.76
C LEU A 60 10.53 -14.12 9.09
N ALA A 61 9.54 -14.48 8.28
CA ALA A 61 8.60 -13.53 7.73
C ALA A 61 7.68 -12.93 8.80
N GLU A 62 7.25 -13.74 9.77
CA GLU A 62 6.48 -13.27 10.94
C GLU A 62 7.32 -12.37 11.84
N GLU A 63 8.56 -12.77 12.20
CA GLU A 63 9.51 -11.90 12.92
C GLU A 63 9.71 -10.55 12.20
N TYR A 64 9.88 -10.59 10.87
CA TYR A 64 10.02 -9.38 10.07
C TYR A 64 8.74 -8.52 10.11
N ILE A 65 7.55 -9.13 10.06
CA ILE A 65 6.27 -8.43 10.17
C ILE A 65 6.13 -7.78 11.55
N GLU A 66 6.52 -8.44 12.62
CA GLU A 66 6.52 -7.87 13.98
C GLU A 66 7.47 -6.69 14.10
N MET A 67 8.68 -6.81 13.55
CA MET A 67 9.66 -5.72 13.53
C MET A 67 9.10 -4.48 12.84
N VAL A 68 8.58 -4.62 11.61
CA VAL A 68 8.02 -3.47 10.88
C VAL A 68 6.73 -2.93 11.50
N THR A 69 6.02 -3.74 12.27
CA THR A 69 4.88 -3.29 13.09
C THR A 69 5.36 -2.37 14.21
N LYS A 70 6.43 -2.76 14.93
CA LYS A 70 7.07 -1.94 15.98
C LYS A 70 7.68 -0.65 15.43
N GLU A 71 8.13 -0.63 14.18
CA GLU A 71 8.59 0.58 13.47
C GLU A 71 7.45 1.58 13.14
N GLY A 72 6.19 1.24 13.44
CA GLY A 72 5.04 2.12 13.18
C GLY A 72 4.67 2.20 11.70
N ARG A 73 4.77 1.09 10.95
CA ARG A 73 4.16 0.98 9.62
C ARG A 73 2.63 1.03 9.74
N SER A 74 1.96 1.55 8.72
CA SER A 74 0.49 1.62 8.73
C SER A 74 -0.15 0.22 8.76
N GLU A 75 -1.28 0.09 9.45
CA GLU A 75 -2.04 -1.16 9.59
C GLU A 75 -2.36 -1.79 8.22
N ALA A 76 -2.78 -0.97 7.24
CA ALA A 76 -3.01 -1.43 5.87
C ALA A 76 -1.76 -2.03 5.20
N THR A 77 -0.57 -1.52 5.52
CA THR A 77 0.70 -2.08 5.00
C THR A 77 1.02 -3.40 5.68
N ILE A 78 0.75 -3.51 6.98
CA ILE A 78 0.96 -4.74 7.76
C ILE A 78 0.04 -5.85 7.25
N GLU A 79 -1.25 -5.59 7.12
CA GLU A 79 -2.23 -6.56 6.60
C GLU A 79 -1.89 -7.02 5.19
N LYS A 80 -1.45 -6.09 4.33
CA LYS A 80 -0.97 -6.44 2.99
C LYS A 80 0.28 -7.32 3.02
N THR A 81 1.17 -7.11 4.00
CA THR A 81 2.39 -7.92 4.16
C THR A 81 2.06 -9.33 4.65
N LYS A 82 1.13 -9.48 5.60
CA LYS A 82 0.58 -10.78 6.01
C LYS A 82 -0.08 -11.53 4.85
N TRP A 83 -0.86 -10.83 4.02
CA TRP A 83 -1.44 -11.43 2.82
C TRP A 83 -0.37 -11.91 1.81
N LEU A 84 0.73 -11.17 1.65
CA LEU A 84 1.85 -11.62 0.81
C LEU A 84 2.53 -12.87 1.37
N LEU A 85 2.62 -13.00 2.69
CA LEU A 85 3.10 -14.21 3.35
C LEU A 85 2.19 -15.40 3.05
N GLU A 86 0.87 -15.24 3.12
CA GLU A 86 -0.07 -16.32 2.75
C GLU A 86 0.10 -16.76 1.29
N LYS A 87 0.41 -15.83 0.38
CA LYS A 87 0.73 -16.17 -1.02
C LYS A 87 2.04 -16.95 -1.17
N LEU A 88 2.96 -16.81 -0.21
CA LEU A 88 4.24 -17.53 -0.14
C LEU A 88 4.17 -18.76 0.78
N ARG A 89 2.98 -19.16 1.25
CA ARG A 89 2.78 -20.35 2.08
C ARG A 89 3.45 -21.64 1.55
N PRO A 90 3.55 -21.91 0.24
CA PRO A 90 4.24 -23.10 -0.26
C PRO A 90 5.72 -23.22 0.16
N ILE A 91 6.41 -22.12 0.47
CA ILE A 91 7.80 -22.11 0.94
C ILE A 91 7.93 -21.79 2.43
N ALA A 92 6.82 -21.53 3.13
CA ALA A 92 6.86 -21.03 4.51
C ALA A 92 7.50 -22.03 5.49
N GLY A 93 7.30 -23.34 5.29
CA GLY A 93 7.89 -24.40 6.12
C GLY A 93 9.30 -24.83 5.72
N THR A 94 9.90 -24.19 4.71
CA THR A 94 11.25 -24.54 4.25
C THR A 94 12.29 -23.73 5.03
N PRO A 95 13.36 -24.36 5.56
CA PRO A 95 14.47 -23.64 6.16
C PRO A 95 15.02 -22.59 5.20
N ILE A 96 15.16 -21.34 5.67
CA ILE A 96 15.51 -20.23 4.78
C ILE A 96 16.89 -20.41 4.12
N ALA A 97 17.81 -21.06 4.82
CA ALA A 97 19.15 -21.37 4.33
C ALA A 97 19.15 -22.40 3.19
N ASP A 98 18.10 -23.22 3.09
CA ASP A 98 17.98 -24.26 2.06
C ASP A 98 17.16 -23.76 0.85
N LEU A 99 16.51 -22.59 0.94
CA LEU A 99 15.74 -22.02 -0.16
C LEU A 99 16.62 -21.42 -1.25
N GLN A 100 16.36 -21.82 -2.49
CA GLN A 100 17.05 -21.34 -3.68
C GLN A 100 16.15 -20.43 -4.52
N ALA A 101 16.75 -19.73 -5.49
CA ALA A 101 16.01 -18.86 -6.40
C ALA A 101 14.94 -19.63 -7.21
N VAL A 102 15.21 -20.90 -7.55
CA VAL A 102 14.29 -21.76 -8.31
C VAL A 102 13.01 -22.09 -7.53
N ASP A 103 13.10 -22.30 -6.22
CA ASP A 103 11.95 -22.61 -5.37
C ASP A 103 10.99 -21.41 -5.32
N LEU A 104 11.54 -20.22 -5.12
CA LEU A 104 10.78 -18.98 -5.18
C LEU A 104 10.20 -18.75 -6.58
N PHE A 105 10.99 -18.98 -7.62
CA PHE A 105 10.54 -18.78 -9.00
C PHE A 105 9.33 -19.65 -9.32
N ALA A 106 9.31 -20.92 -8.90
CA ALA A 106 8.18 -21.81 -9.09
C ALA A 106 6.88 -21.28 -8.46
N VAL A 107 6.96 -20.79 -7.21
CA VAL A 107 5.81 -20.18 -6.52
C VAL A 107 5.33 -18.91 -7.24
N LEU A 108 6.27 -18.05 -7.64
CA LEU A 108 5.95 -16.78 -8.30
C LEU A 108 5.34 -17.00 -9.69
N LYS A 109 5.82 -18.00 -10.46
CA LYS A 109 5.24 -18.35 -11.77
C LYS A 109 3.84 -18.94 -11.64
N LYS A 110 3.54 -19.66 -10.56
CA LYS A 110 2.17 -20.11 -10.28
C LYS A 110 1.20 -18.93 -10.06
N ILE A 111 1.64 -17.89 -9.36
CA ILE A 111 0.87 -16.65 -9.18
C ILE A 111 0.72 -15.91 -10.53
N GLU A 112 1.79 -15.88 -11.32
CA GLU A 112 1.79 -15.25 -12.64
C GLU A 112 0.83 -15.94 -13.63
N ALA A 113 0.80 -17.28 -13.63
CA ALA A 113 -0.08 -18.09 -14.47
C ALA A 113 -1.57 -17.86 -14.19
N GLN A 114 -1.91 -17.32 -13.01
CA GLN A 114 -3.27 -16.89 -12.64
C GLN A 114 -3.59 -15.47 -13.13
N GLY A 115 -2.69 -14.82 -13.89
CA GLY A 115 -2.83 -13.44 -14.36
C GLY A 115 -2.49 -12.38 -13.31
N HIS A 116 -1.95 -12.76 -12.15
CA HIS A 116 -1.67 -11.86 -11.04
C HIS A 116 -0.24 -11.30 -11.05
N PHE A 117 0.12 -10.63 -12.15
CA PHE A 117 1.49 -10.13 -12.40
C PHE A 117 2.03 -9.21 -11.29
N GLU A 118 1.23 -8.22 -10.85
CA GLU A 118 1.63 -7.29 -9.79
C GLU A 118 1.78 -7.99 -8.43
N THR A 119 0.93 -8.99 -8.15
CA THR A 119 1.02 -9.80 -6.93
C THR A 119 2.33 -10.58 -6.92
N ALA A 120 2.71 -11.23 -8.03
CA ALA A 120 3.97 -11.95 -8.14
C ALA A 120 5.18 -11.02 -7.87
N ARG A 121 5.21 -9.82 -8.47
CA ARG A 121 6.29 -8.84 -8.19
C ARG A 121 6.34 -8.41 -6.72
N ARG A 122 5.19 -8.21 -6.09
CA ARG A 122 5.10 -7.86 -4.66
C ARG A 122 5.55 -9.00 -3.75
N CYS A 123 5.18 -10.25 -4.05
CA CYS A 123 5.65 -11.44 -3.35
C CYS A 123 7.18 -11.55 -3.44
N ARG A 124 7.77 -11.39 -4.63
CA ARG A 124 9.24 -11.35 -4.79
C ARG A 124 9.88 -10.26 -3.94
N SER A 125 9.32 -9.04 -3.97
CA SER A 125 9.84 -7.92 -3.18
C SER A 125 9.66 -8.11 -1.67
N PHE A 126 8.65 -8.85 -1.24
CA PHE A 126 8.48 -9.22 0.15
C PHE A 126 9.49 -10.29 0.57
N ALA A 127 9.62 -11.38 -0.20
CA ALA A 127 10.62 -12.41 0.03
C ALA A 127 12.04 -11.82 0.12
N SER A 128 12.42 -10.90 -0.79
CA SER A 128 13.69 -10.17 -0.72
C SER A 128 13.93 -9.47 0.64
N ARG A 129 12.89 -8.90 1.24
CA ARG A 129 13.00 -8.22 2.54
C ARG A 129 13.20 -9.24 3.67
N VAL A 130 12.49 -10.35 3.63
CA VAL A 130 12.65 -11.46 4.59
C VAL A 130 14.05 -12.07 4.48
N PHE A 131 14.55 -12.36 3.27
CA PHE A 131 15.90 -12.87 3.07
C PHE A 131 16.99 -11.91 3.54
N ARG A 132 16.83 -10.60 3.28
CA ARG A 132 17.79 -9.60 3.78
C ARG A 132 17.76 -9.48 5.30
N TYR A 133 16.60 -9.58 5.92
CA TYR A 133 16.48 -9.67 7.39
C TYR A 133 17.16 -10.93 7.94
N ALA A 134 16.96 -12.07 7.30
CA ALA A 134 17.61 -13.33 7.66
C ALA A 134 19.13 -13.27 7.50
N ALA A 135 19.62 -12.63 6.43
CA ALA A 135 21.05 -12.44 6.22
C ALA A 135 21.67 -11.51 7.26
N ALA A 136 21.00 -10.39 7.58
CA ALA A 136 21.44 -9.48 8.63
C ALA A 136 21.47 -10.12 10.03
N SER A 137 20.63 -11.13 10.27
CA SER A 137 20.60 -11.91 11.52
C SER A 137 21.47 -13.19 11.48
N GLY A 138 22.24 -13.41 10.41
CA GLY A 138 23.14 -14.57 10.27
C GLY A 138 22.43 -15.91 10.05
N ARG A 139 21.17 -15.89 9.61
CA ARG A 139 20.32 -17.07 9.38
C ARG A 139 20.20 -17.47 7.91
N ALA A 140 20.68 -16.62 7.00
CA ALA A 140 20.81 -16.89 5.57
C ALA A 140 22.11 -16.28 5.05
N ASP A 141 22.68 -16.84 3.98
CA ASP A 141 23.94 -16.33 3.42
C ASP A 141 23.71 -15.12 2.49
N SER A 142 22.59 -15.10 1.77
CA SER A 142 22.29 -14.04 0.79
C SER A 142 20.81 -13.96 0.43
N ASP A 143 20.44 -12.97 -0.39
CA ASP A 143 19.10 -12.82 -0.98
C ASP A 143 19.04 -13.43 -2.40
N PRO A 144 18.47 -14.65 -2.57
CA PRO A 144 18.36 -15.30 -3.87
C PRO A 144 17.33 -14.63 -4.80
N THR A 145 16.49 -13.73 -4.28
CA THR A 145 15.42 -13.08 -5.07
C THR A 145 15.96 -12.01 -6.02
N THR A 146 17.22 -11.62 -5.86
CA THR A 146 17.94 -10.69 -6.72
C THR A 146 18.04 -11.21 -8.15
N LEU A 147 18.31 -12.51 -8.31
CA LEU A 147 18.36 -13.23 -9.59
C LEU A 147 17.01 -13.25 -10.31
N LEU A 148 15.91 -13.09 -9.57
CA LEU A 148 14.55 -13.10 -10.12
C LEU A 148 14.10 -11.72 -10.62
N ARG A 149 14.97 -10.71 -10.57
CA ARG A 149 14.67 -9.38 -11.12
C ARG A 149 14.61 -9.46 -12.64
N GLY A 150 13.47 -9.06 -13.22
CA GLY A 150 13.24 -9.16 -14.67
C GLY A 150 12.75 -10.54 -15.14
N ALA A 151 12.76 -11.56 -14.28
CA ALA A 151 12.26 -12.90 -14.60
C ALA A 151 10.72 -13.01 -14.52
N LEU A 152 10.05 -11.98 -13.97
CA LEU A 152 8.59 -11.89 -13.86
C LEU A 152 8.04 -10.87 -14.85
N ILE A 153 6.86 -11.15 -15.39
CA ILE A 153 6.17 -10.24 -16.31
C ILE A 153 5.88 -8.91 -15.58
N ALA A 154 6.33 -7.82 -16.20
CA ALA A 154 6.00 -6.47 -15.76
C ALA A 154 4.63 -6.08 -16.35
N PRO A 155 3.57 -5.92 -15.53
CA PRO A 155 2.34 -5.36 -16.05
C PRO A 155 2.59 -3.92 -16.50
N ARG A 156 2.00 -3.52 -17.62
CA ARG A 156 2.01 -2.11 -18.04
C ARG A 156 1.32 -1.28 -16.94
N PRO A 157 1.94 -0.19 -16.45
CA PRO A 157 1.28 0.72 -15.53
C PRO A 157 -0.06 1.18 -16.13
N LYS A 158 -1.15 0.94 -15.42
CA LYS A 158 -2.44 1.54 -15.75
C LYS A 158 -2.59 2.79 -14.91
N HIS A 159 -2.67 3.95 -15.56
CA HIS A 159 -3.08 5.18 -14.90
C HIS A 159 -4.55 5.05 -14.49
N HIS A 160 -4.93 5.74 -13.41
CA HIS A 160 -6.32 5.81 -13.02
C HIS A 160 -7.13 6.51 -14.12
N ALA A 161 -8.26 5.93 -14.49
CA ALA A 161 -9.18 6.56 -15.43
C ALA A 161 -9.67 7.90 -14.84
N ALA A 162 -9.62 8.94 -15.67
CA ALA A 162 -9.92 10.31 -15.35
C ALA A 162 -10.50 10.98 -16.60
N LEU A 163 -11.48 11.85 -16.39
CA LEU A 163 -12.01 12.73 -17.43
C LEU A 163 -11.05 13.92 -17.55
N VAL A 164 -10.57 14.20 -18.75
CA VAL A 164 -9.59 15.28 -19.00
C VAL A 164 -10.10 16.30 -20.01
N GLU A 165 -11.23 16.04 -20.65
CA GLU A 165 -11.93 17.00 -21.51
C GLU A 165 -12.99 17.75 -20.68
N PRO A 166 -13.07 19.10 -20.79
CA PRO A 166 -14.04 19.90 -20.03
C PRO A 166 -15.49 19.46 -20.20
N GLU A 167 -15.90 19.10 -21.42
CA GLU A 167 -17.26 18.69 -21.77
C GLU A 167 -17.64 17.37 -21.08
N GLU A 168 -16.69 16.42 -21.01
CA GLU A 168 -16.88 15.15 -20.30
C GLU A 168 -17.04 15.37 -18.79
N VAL A 169 -16.23 16.28 -18.22
CA VAL A 169 -16.34 16.67 -16.81
C VAL A 169 -17.70 17.31 -16.53
N GLY A 170 -18.16 18.24 -17.36
CA GLY A 170 -19.48 18.85 -17.26
C GLY A 170 -20.60 17.80 -17.34
N GLY A 171 -20.51 16.87 -18.29
CA GLY A 171 -21.42 15.73 -18.42
C GLY A 171 -21.50 14.85 -17.17
N PHE A 172 -20.35 14.57 -16.54
CA PHE A 172 -20.30 13.85 -15.28
C PHE A 172 -20.95 14.62 -14.14
N LEU A 173 -20.67 15.93 -14.00
CA LEU A 173 -21.21 16.75 -12.93
C LEU A 173 -22.74 16.87 -13.01
N ARG A 174 -23.29 16.97 -14.23
CA ARG A 174 -24.74 16.92 -14.46
C ARG A 174 -25.34 15.57 -14.10
N ALA A 175 -24.69 14.47 -14.48
CA ALA A 175 -25.12 13.13 -14.09
C ALA A 175 -25.08 12.92 -12.56
N LEU A 176 -24.10 13.51 -11.88
CA LEU A 176 -23.98 13.49 -10.43
C LEU A 176 -25.11 14.28 -9.75
N ASP A 177 -25.53 15.42 -10.29
CA ASP A 177 -26.66 16.20 -9.76
C ASP A 177 -28.01 15.50 -9.96
N GLY A 178 -28.18 14.77 -11.05
CA GLY A 178 -29.37 13.93 -11.28
C GLY A 178 -29.39 12.61 -10.49
N TYR A 179 -28.28 12.23 -9.85
CA TYR A 179 -28.16 10.94 -9.17
C TYR A 179 -28.85 10.94 -7.80
N SER A 180 -29.79 10.02 -7.62
CA SER A 180 -30.42 9.75 -6.33
C SER A 180 -29.68 8.64 -5.57
N GLY A 181 -29.27 8.93 -4.34
CA GLY A 181 -28.57 7.98 -3.48
C GLY A 181 -28.55 8.41 -2.02
N TYR A 182 -27.79 7.69 -1.19
CA TYR A 182 -27.66 8.05 0.21
C TYR A 182 -27.01 9.43 0.36
N PRO A 183 -27.59 10.39 1.12
CA PRO A 183 -27.14 11.79 1.14
C PRO A 183 -25.65 11.97 1.43
N ILE A 184 -25.11 11.27 2.43
CA ILE A 184 -23.68 11.32 2.78
C ILE A 184 -22.79 10.86 1.62
N THR A 185 -23.23 9.84 0.87
CA THR A 185 -22.48 9.37 -0.31
C THR A 185 -22.54 10.37 -1.44
N LEU A 186 -23.71 10.97 -1.67
CA LEU A 186 -23.89 11.99 -2.70
C LEU A 186 -23.00 13.20 -2.43
N LEU A 187 -23.02 13.72 -1.20
CA LEU A 187 -22.21 14.86 -0.78
C LEU A 187 -20.71 14.55 -0.83
N ALA A 188 -20.29 13.34 -0.45
CA ALA A 188 -18.89 12.90 -0.65
C ALA A 188 -18.49 12.92 -2.14
N CYS A 189 -19.38 12.45 -3.02
CA CYS A 189 -19.16 12.46 -4.46
C CYS A 189 -19.12 13.88 -5.04
N LYS A 190 -19.93 14.81 -4.50
CA LYS A 190 -19.94 16.21 -4.90
C LYS A 190 -18.71 16.96 -4.40
N ILE A 191 -18.25 16.72 -3.18
CA ILE A 191 -17.09 17.42 -2.60
C ILE A 191 -15.75 16.98 -3.23
N LEU A 192 -15.61 15.68 -3.55
CA LEU A 192 -14.33 15.12 -3.99
C LEU A 192 -13.69 15.82 -5.21
N PRO A 193 -14.43 16.17 -6.29
CA PRO A 193 -13.89 16.92 -7.43
C PRO A 193 -13.26 18.26 -7.04
N HIS A 194 -13.81 18.97 -6.06
CA HIS A 194 -13.37 20.32 -5.69
C HIS A 194 -12.08 20.33 -4.87
N VAL A 195 -11.92 19.39 -3.94
CA VAL A 195 -10.87 19.48 -2.90
C VAL A 195 -9.49 18.99 -3.35
N MET A 196 -9.38 18.35 -4.52
CA MET A 196 -8.14 17.77 -5.07
C MET A 196 -7.42 16.76 -4.14
N ALA A 197 -8.03 16.39 -3.02
CA ALA A 197 -7.50 15.46 -2.04
C ALA A 197 -7.64 14.01 -2.50
N ARG A 198 -6.92 13.08 -1.87
CA ARG A 198 -7.10 11.65 -2.14
C ARG A 198 -8.47 11.20 -1.62
N PRO A 199 -9.16 10.28 -2.31
CA PRO A 199 -10.42 9.72 -1.81
C PRO A 199 -10.31 9.13 -0.40
N GLY A 200 -9.15 8.54 -0.09
CA GLY A 200 -8.83 8.03 1.24
C GLY A 200 -8.70 9.12 2.30
N GLU A 201 -8.23 10.32 1.94
CA GLU A 201 -8.14 11.46 2.85
C GLU A 201 -9.55 12.00 3.13
N LEU A 202 -10.38 12.17 2.09
CA LEU A 202 -11.75 12.70 2.24
C LEU A 202 -12.63 11.75 3.06
N ARG A 203 -12.68 10.46 2.71
CA ARG A 203 -13.57 9.51 3.40
C ARG A 203 -13.23 9.29 4.87
N LEU A 204 -11.97 9.53 5.25
CA LEU A 204 -11.47 9.39 6.63
C LEU A 204 -11.52 10.72 7.37
N ALA A 205 -11.98 11.81 6.75
CA ALA A 205 -11.89 13.14 7.31
C ALA A 205 -12.75 13.25 8.58
N ARG A 206 -12.26 14.03 9.54
CA ARG A 206 -12.95 14.29 10.82
C ARG A 206 -13.34 15.75 10.92
N TRP A 207 -14.46 16.05 11.59
CA TRP A 207 -14.95 17.42 11.69
C TRP A 207 -13.92 18.37 12.31
N ALA A 208 -13.15 17.90 13.30
CA ALA A 208 -12.07 18.66 13.93
C ALA A 208 -10.91 19.07 12.98
N GLU A 209 -10.85 18.53 11.77
CA GLU A 209 -9.83 18.87 10.78
C GLU A 209 -10.22 20.09 9.92
N PHE A 210 -11.48 20.52 9.98
CA PHE A 210 -12.03 21.62 9.19
C PHE A 210 -12.14 22.88 10.05
N ASP A 211 -11.38 23.91 9.68
CA ASP A 211 -11.50 25.25 10.22
C ASP A 211 -12.32 26.07 9.21
N PHE A 212 -13.61 26.26 9.50
CA PHE A 212 -14.56 26.96 8.64
C PHE A 212 -14.31 28.47 8.60
N GLU A 213 -13.78 29.06 9.68
CA GLU A 213 -13.45 30.49 9.74
C GLU A 213 -12.26 30.80 8.81
N LYS A 214 -11.24 29.93 8.84
CA LYS A 214 -10.06 30.05 7.97
C LYS A 214 -10.25 29.39 6.60
N ALA A 215 -11.40 28.78 6.35
CA ALA A 215 -11.69 28.00 5.15
C ALA A 215 -10.56 27.02 4.78
N VAL A 216 -10.10 26.21 5.74
CA VAL A 216 -9.02 25.24 5.54
C VAL A 216 -9.36 23.88 6.14
N TRP A 217 -9.07 22.83 5.37
CA TRP A 217 -9.04 21.46 5.84
C TRP A 217 -7.60 20.99 6.05
N THR A 218 -7.28 20.54 7.27
CA THR A 218 -5.94 20.05 7.63
C THR A 218 -5.93 18.52 7.69
N VAL A 219 -5.41 17.88 6.66
CA VAL A 219 -5.19 16.43 6.66
C VAL A 219 -3.96 16.12 7.53
N PRO A 220 -4.10 15.30 8.58
CA PRO A 220 -3.05 15.04 9.56
C PRO A 220 -1.97 14.11 8.98
N PRO A 221 -0.71 14.23 9.46
CA PRO A 221 0.45 13.54 8.87
C PRO A 221 0.31 12.02 8.88
N GLU A 222 -0.43 11.44 9.82
CA GLU A 222 -0.67 10.00 9.94
C GLU A 222 -1.43 9.45 8.72
N ARG A 223 -2.26 10.27 8.07
CA ARG A 223 -3.00 9.92 6.85
C ARG A 223 -2.23 10.28 5.57
N MET A 224 -1.09 10.95 5.70
CA MET A 224 -0.29 11.42 4.56
C MET A 224 0.87 10.49 4.25
N LYS A 225 1.05 10.16 2.97
CA LYS A 225 2.15 9.31 2.48
C LYS A 225 3.53 9.83 2.88
N MET A 226 3.68 11.15 3.00
CA MET A 226 4.94 11.83 3.33
C MET A 226 5.07 12.20 4.81
N ARG A 227 4.14 11.78 5.68
CA ARG A 227 4.13 12.06 7.12
C ARG A 227 4.27 13.55 7.46
N ARG A 228 3.63 14.40 6.67
CA ARG A 228 3.51 15.85 6.90
C ARG A 228 2.04 16.25 6.78
N PRO A 229 1.55 17.20 7.59
CA PRO A 229 0.20 17.71 7.41
C PRO A 229 0.01 18.27 5.99
N HIS A 230 -1.19 18.11 5.45
CA HIS A 230 -1.58 18.71 4.18
C HIS A 230 -2.75 19.65 4.38
N TYR A 231 -2.51 20.93 4.09
CA TYR A 231 -3.51 21.98 4.20
C TYR A 231 -4.21 22.16 2.87
N VAL A 232 -5.51 21.92 2.81
CA VAL A 232 -6.38 22.03 1.64
C VAL A 232 -7.27 23.27 1.79
N PRO A 233 -7.14 24.29 0.93
CA PRO A 233 -8.09 25.41 0.91
C PRO A 233 -9.51 24.94 0.64
N LEU A 234 -10.50 25.56 1.27
CA LEU A 234 -11.92 25.26 1.05
C LEU A 234 -12.55 26.39 0.23
N SER A 235 -13.02 26.07 -0.97
CA SER A 235 -13.89 26.97 -1.75
C SER A 235 -15.25 27.13 -1.09
N ARG A 236 -15.97 28.20 -1.41
CA ARG A 236 -17.34 28.47 -0.95
C ARG A 236 -18.29 27.30 -1.19
N GLN A 237 -18.19 26.65 -2.35
CA GLN A 237 -18.97 25.47 -2.74
C GLN A 237 -18.76 24.31 -1.77
N VAL A 238 -17.50 24.01 -1.43
CA VAL A 238 -17.16 22.93 -0.50
C VAL A 238 -17.66 23.24 0.91
N VAL A 239 -17.56 24.50 1.35
CA VAL A 239 -18.12 24.93 2.64
C VAL A 239 -19.63 24.70 2.68
N ALA A 240 -20.35 25.15 1.65
CA ALA A 240 -21.80 24.95 1.55
C ALA A 240 -22.19 23.46 1.55
N LEU A 241 -21.47 22.62 0.79
CA LEU A 241 -21.72 21.17 0.76
C LEU A 241 -21.42 20.49 2.11
N LEU A 242 -20.41 20.96 2.86
CA LEU A 242 -20.13 20.48 4.21
C LEU A 242 -21.20 20.94 5.22
N GLU A 243 -21.75 22.13 5.06
CA GLU A 243 -22.86 22.63 5.89
C GLU A 243 -24.15 21.85 5.59
N GLU A 244 -24.45 21.56 4.32
CA GLU A 244 -25.55 20.67 3.90
C GLU A 244 -25.38 19.26 4.46
N LEU A 245 -24.15 18.79 4.63
CA LEU A 245 -23.85 17.47 5.18
C LEU A 245 -24.15 17.35 6.67
N ARG A 246 -23.96 18.43 7.45
CA ARG A 246 -24.02 18.39 8.92
C ARG A 246 -25.31 17.77 9.48
N PRO A 247 -26.53 18.10 9.01
CA PRO A 247 -27.76 17.53 9.54
C PRO A 247 -27.88 16.01 9.33
N TYR A 248 -27.19 15.44 8.35
CA TYR A 248 -27.19 14.00 8.09
C TYR A 248 -26.25 13.22 9.01
N VAL A 249 -25.41 13.91 9.79
CA VAL A 249 -24.36 13.30 10.62
C VAL A 249 -24.58 13.67 12.08
N GLY A 250 -24.97 12.68 12.90
CA GLY A 250 -25.35 12.89 14.30
C GLY A 250 -24.20 13.02 15.31
N GLY A 251 -22.95 13.24 14.89
CA GLY A 251 -21.81 13.29 15.80
C GLY A 251 -20.54 13.96 15.24
N GLU A 252 -19.55 14.18 16.11
CA GLU A 252 -18.35 15.00 15.82
C GLU A 252 -17.13 14.22 15.28
N ASP A 253 -17.27 12.91 15.01
CA ASP A 253 -16.15 12.08 14.56
C ASP A 253 -15.92 12.19 13.03
N TYR A 254 -16.35 11.18 12.26
CA TYR A 254 -16.20 11.19 10.81
C TYR A 254 -17.16 12.15 10.12
N VAL A 255 -16.64 12.93 9.17
CA VAL A 255 -17.45 13.75 8.25
C VAL A 255 -18.29 12.86 7.35
N PHE A 256 -17.72 11.74 6.87
CA PHE A 256 -18.41 10.77 6.02
C PHE A 256 -18.46 9.40 6.70
N PRO A 257 -19.44 9.16 7.59
CA PRO A 257 -19.61 7.87 8.26
C PRO A 257 -20.20 6.80 7.32
N ALA A 258 -20.04 5.54 7.68
CA ALA A 258 -20.67 4.42 6.99
C ALA A 258 -22.19 4.41 7.21
N PHE A 259 -22.95 3.96 6.20
CA PHE A 259 -24.42 3.95 6.20
C PHE A 259 -25.06 3.32 7.44
N HIS A 260 -24.44 2.28 8.03
CA HIS A 260 -24.96 1.56 9.19
C HIS A 260 -24.22 1.87 10.51
N THR A 261 -23.21 2.75 10.50
CA THR A 261 -22.46 3.04 11.73
C THR A 261 -21.66 4.35 11.65
N TRP A 262 -21.76 5.15 12.71
CA TRP A 262 -20.99 6.36 12.92
C TRP A 262 -19.53 6.10 13.31
N LYS A 263 -19.22 4.86 13.74
CA LYS A 263 -17.88 4.48 14.25
C LYS A 263 -16.90 4.12 13.15
N ARG A 264 -17.36 4.03 11.90
CA ARG A 264 -16.51 3.67 10.76
C ARG A 264 -16.71 4.70 9.64
N PRO A 265 -15.64 4.99 8.90
CA PRO A 265 -15.71 5.87 7.75
C PRO A 265 -16.46 5.19 6.59
N LEU A 266 -16.89 6.02 5.63
CA LEU A 266 -17.38 5.59 4.33
C LEU A 266 -16.36 4.63 3.69
N SER A 267 -16.85 3.52 3.11
CA SER A 267 -15.99 2.53 2.47
C SER A 267 -15.25 3.11 1.26
N GLU A 268 -14.02 2.65 1.03
CA GLU A 268 -13.17 3.08 -0.08
C GLU A 268 -13.84 2.96 -1.45
N ASN A 269 -14.69 1.93 -1.62
CA ASN A 269 -15.37 1.65 -2.88
C ASN A 269 -16.72 2.35 -3.05
N THR A 270 -17.24 3.03 -2.03
CA THR A 270 -18.61 3.57 -2.08
C THR A 270 -18.79 4.63 -3.17
N MET A 271 -17.86 5.59 -3.29
CA MET A 271 -17.90 6.62 -4.34
C MET A 271 -17.78 5.99 -5.74
N ASN A 272 -16.83 5.07 -5.95
CA ASN A 272 -16.70 4.35 -7.22
C ASN A 272 -17.92 3.47 -7.55
N ALA A 273 -18.65 2.99 -6.54
CA ALA A 273 -19.92 2.29 -6.76
C ALA A 273 -21.04 3.26 -7.17
N ALA A 274 -21.06 4.49 -6.63
CA ALA A 274 -21.98 5.54 -7.06
C ALA A 274 -21.72 5.94 -8.52
N TYR A 275 -20.46 6.23 -8.89
CA TYR A 275 -20.10 6.58 -10.27
C TYR A 275 -20.49 5.50 -11.29
N ARG A 276 -20.29 4.22 -10.94
CA ARG A 276 -20.74 3.10 -11.79
C ARG A 276 -22.25 3.07 -12.02
N ARG A 277 -23.06 3.48 -11.03
CA ARG A 277 -24.52 3.58 -11.18
C ARG A 277 -24.93 4.77 -12.05
N MET A 278 -24.09 5.79 -12.15
CA MET A 278 -24.25 6.92 -13.07
C MET A 278 -23.76 6.61 -14.49
N GLY A 279 -23.28 5.38 -14.76
CA GLY A 279 -22.75 4.98 -16.06
C GLY A 279 -21.22 5.11 -16.22
N TYR A 280 -20.51 5.57 -15.19
CA TYR A 280 -19.06 5.78 -15.23
C TYR A 280 -18.33 4.59 -14.61
N GLY A 281 -17.81 3.71 -15.47
CA GLY A 281 -17.08 2.52 -15.11
C GLY A 281 -15.61 2.77 -14.75
N PRO A 282 -14.87 1.73 -14.31
CA PRO A 282 -13.45 1.85 -13.96
C PRO A 282 -12.51 2.26 -15.11
N ARG A 283 -13.02 2.24 -16.35
CA ARG A 283 -12.29 2.69 -17.54
C ARG A 283 -12.55 4.16 -17.87
N ASP A 284 -13.64 4.71 -17.34
CA ASP A 284 -14.11 6.06 -17.66
C ASP A 284 -13.67 7.02 -16.55
N LEU A 285 -14.03 6.70 -15.29
CA LEU A 285 -13.72 7.54 -14.14
C LEU A 285 -13.58 6.73 -12.85
N THR A 286 -12.61 7.12 -12.03
CA THR A 286 -12.49 6.64 -10.65
C THR A 286 -12.42 7.82 -9.70
N SER A 287 -12.72 7.61 -8.41
CA SER A 287 -12.56 8.61 -7.36
C SER A 287 -11.14 9.18 -7.30
N HIS A 288 -10.13 8.36 -7.59
CA HIS A 288 -8.75 8.85 -7.69
C HIS A 288 -8.48 9.66 -8.97
N GLY A 289 -9.28 9.44 -10.01
CA GLY A 289 -9.21 10.10 -11.31
C GLY A 289 -9.37 11.62 -11.24
N PHE A 290 -10.21 12.14 -10.33
CA PHE A 290 -10.42 13.60 -10.18
C PHE A 290 -9.14 14.38 -9.90
N ARG A 291 -8.14 13.75 -9.30
CA ARG A 291 -6.83 14.37 -9.08
C ARG A 291 -6.07 14.56 -10.39
N ALA A 292 -6.16 13.58 -11.30
CA ALA A 292 -5.60 13.69 -12.63
C ALA A 292 -6.42 14.65 -13.51
N THR A 293 -7.75 14.68 -13.36
CA THR A 293 -8.63 15.68 -13.97
C THR A 293 -8.22 17.10 -13.58
N ALA A 294 -8.12 17.39 -12.28
CA ALA A 294 -7.69 18.70 -11.77
C ALA A 294 -6.28 19.06 -12.24
N SER A 295 -5.32 18.13 -12.11
CA SER A 295 -3.94 18.35 -12.60
C SER A 295 -3.92 18.70 -14.09
N SER A 296 -4.64 17.96 -14.93
CA SER A 296 -4.64 18.17 -16.38
C SER A 296 -5.26 19.51 -16.75
N LEU A 297 -6.49 19.77 -16.28
CA LEU A 297 -7.23 20.98 -16.65
C LEU A 297 -6.60 22.26 -16.08
N LEU A 298 -6.07 22.23 -14.85
CA LEU A 298 -5.37 23.39 -14.27
C LEU A 298 -4.04 23.69 -14.96
N ASN A 299 -3.31 22.67 -15.42
CA ASN A 299 -2.09 22.90 -16.20
C ASN A 299 -2.42 23.38 -17.62
N GLN A 300 -3.48 22.85 -18.24
CA GLN A 300 -3.91 23.24 -19.58
C GLN A 300 -4.41 24.70 -19.64
N CYS A 301 -5.12 25.18 -18.60
CA CYS A 301 -5.58 26.57 -18.59
C CYS A 301 -4.43 27.58 -18.45
N GLY A 302 -3.25 27.16 -18.00
CA GLY A 302 -2.04 27.98 -17.96
C GLY A 302 -2.02 29.11 -16.93
N LYS A 303 -3.07 29.26 -16.11
CA LYS A 303 -3.22 30.38 -15.14
C LYS A 303 -2.41 30.22 -13.86
N TRP A 304 -2.14 28.98 -13.47
CA TRP A 304 -1.60 28.67 -12.16
C TRP A 304 -0.18 28.12 -12.26
N ASN A 305 0.63 28.43 -11.26
CA ASN A 305 1.96 27.85 -11.15
C ASN A 305 1.86 26.31 -11.02
N PRO A 306 2.53 25.53 -11.89
CA PRO A 306 2.53 24.07 -11.80
C PRO A 306 2.96 23.54 -10.42
N ASP A 307 3.91 24.21 -9.75
CA ASP A 307 4.32 23.84 -8.40
C ASP A 307 3.15 24.02 -7.40
N ALA A 308 2.31 25.05 -7.55
CA ALA A 308 1.14 25.25 -6.69
C ALA A 308 0.07 24.16 -6.90
N ILE A 309 -0.13 23.71 -8.14
CA ILE A 309 -1.01 22.58 -8.49
C ILE A 309 -0.49 21.30 -7.82
N GLU A 310 0.79 20.97 -8.00
CA GLU A 310 1.41 19.78 -7.41
C GLU A 310 1.37 19.79 -5.88
N ARG A 311 1.53 20.97 -5.27
CA ARG A 311 1.39 21.15 -3.81
C ARG A 311 -0.04 20.94 -3.33
N SER A 312 -1.06 21.38 -4.09
CA SER A 312 -2.46 21.07 -3.81
C SER A 312 -2.80 19.59 -3.92
N LEU A 313 -2.08 18.86 -4.76
CA LEU A 313 -2.19 17.41 -4.86
C LEU A 313 -1.37 16.69 -3.78
N ALA A 314 -0.70 17.39 -2.86
CA ALA A 314 0.22 16.79 -1.90
C ALA A 314 1.27 15.88 -2.58
N HIS A 315 1.73 16.28 -3.77
CA HIS A 315 2.91 15.72 -4.41
C HIS A 315 4.17 16.37 -3.79
N ALA A 316 5.26 15.62 -3.76
CA ALA A 316 6.51 16.10 -3.18
C ALA A 316 7.37 16.73 -4.27
N ASP A 317 7.83 17.97 -4.07
CA ASP A 317 8.85 18.55 -4.95
C ASP A 317 10.09 17.63 -4.99
N GLY A 318 10.55 17.34 -6.20
CA GLY A 318 11.79 16.60 -6.44
C GLY A 318 13.04 17.30 -5.88
N ASN A 319 12.98 18.62 -5.70
CA ASN A 319 14.08 19.40 -5.14
C ASN A 319 14.07 19.38 -3.60
N GLN A 320 14.97 18.59 -3.03
CA GLN A 320 15.21 18.50 -1.58
C GLN A 320 15.54 19.84 -0.92
N ILE A 321 16.10 20.81 -1.67
CA ILE A 321 16.65 22.07 -1.12
C ILE A 321 15.55 23.09 -0.74
N ARG A 322 14.42 23.16 -1.47
CA ARG A 322 13.30 24.08 -1.15
C ARG A 322 12.48 23.65 0.09
N ARG A 323 12.80 22.50 0.69
CA ARG A 323 11.96 21.85 1.74
C ARG A 323 12.04 22.47 3.13
N ILE A 324 12.93 23.44 3.37
CA ILE A 324 13.33 23.85 4.72
C ILE A 324 12.63 25.13 5.21
N TYR A 325 12.09 25.98 4.32
CA TYR A 325 11.70 27.36 4.72
C TYR A 325 10.22 27.73 4.58
N ASN A 326 9.34 26.88 4.07
CA ASN A 326 7.92 27.23 3.93
C ASN A 326 6.98 26.16 4.52
N ARG A 327 6.22 26.52 5.56
CA ARG A 327 5.23 25.63 6.20
C ARG A 327 4.09 25.28 5.23
N THR A 328 3.75 26.20 4.31
CA THR A 328 2.71 26.01 3.28
C THR A 328 3.08 26.78 1.99
N PRO A 329 3.90 26.21 1.09
CA PRO A 329 4.28 26.88 -0.15
C PRO A 329 3.06 27.30 -0.98
N TYR A 330 3.15 28.47 -1.62
CA TYR A 330 2.15 29.00 -2.55
C TYR A 330 0.73 29.14 -1.95
N TRP A 331 0.60 29.35 -0.63
CA TRP A 331 -0.71 29.31 0.04
C TRP A 331 -1.75 30.24 -0.57
N GLU A 332 -1.44 31.52 -0.75
CA GLU A 332 -2.39 32.50 -1.32
C GLU A 332 -2.84 32.13 -2.72
N GLU A 333 -1.91 31.66 -3.56
CA GLU A 333 -2.21 31.19 -4.91
C GLU A 333 -3.08 29.95 -4.88
N ARG A 334 -2.80 28.99 -3.98
CA ARG A 334 -3.62 27.79 -3.80
C ARG A 334 -5.04 28.13 -3.33
N VAL A 335 -5.22 29.13 -2.45
CA VAL A 335 -6.55 29.58 -2.03
C VAL A 335 -7.34 30.11 -3.23
N ARG A 336 -6.75 31.01 -4.02
CA ARG A 336 -7.41 31.53 -5.24
C ARG A 336 -7.69 30.43 -6.25
N MET A 337 -6.74 29.52 -6.46
CA MET A 337 -6.87 28.40 -7.38
C MET A 337 -7.97 27.42 -6.99
N HIS A 338 -8.11 27.08 -5.71
CA HIS A 338 -9.19 26.18 -5.25
C HIS A 338 -10.56 26.82 -5.42
N GLN A 339 -10.68 28.13 -5.18
CA GLN A 339 -11.93 28.83 -5.45
C GLN A 339 -12.25 28.86 -6.95
N TRP A 340 -11.29 29.28 -7.77
CA TRP A 340 -11.42 29.29 -9.24
C TRP A 340 -11.77 27.91 -9.79
N TRP A 341 -11.13 26.85 -9.28
CA TRP A 341 -11.40 25.48 -9.69
C TRP A 341 -12.85 25.08 -9.41
N SER A 342 -13.39 25.44 -8.25
CA SER A 342 -14.80 25.18 -7.95
C SER A 342 -15.75 26.00 -8.80
N ASP A 343 -15.43 27.28 -9.07
CA ASP A 343 -16.21 28.13 -9.96
C ASP A 343 -16.20 27.57 -11.41
N TYR A 344 -15.06 27.04 -11.87
CA TYR A 344 -14.92 26.38 -13.16
C TYR A 344 -15.73 25.09 -13.25
N LEU A 345 -15.69 24.24 -12.22
CA LEU A 345 -16.53 23.04 -12.17
C LEU A 345 -18.03 23.38 -12.21
N ASP A 346 -18.45 24.45 -11.51
CA ASP A 346 -19.84 24.92 -11.55
C ASP A 346 -20.23 25.40 -12.95
N ALA A 347 -19.38 26.17 -13.62
CA ALA A 347 -19.62 26.66 -14.98
C ALA A 347 -19.71 25.51 -16.00
N LEU A 348 -18.82 24.51 -15.91
CA LEU A 348 -18.89 23.28 -16.72
C LEU A 348 -20.18 22.50 -16.48
N ARG A 349 -20.63 22.44 -15.23
CA ARG A 349 -21.86 21.75 -14.85
C ARG A 349 -23.10 22.43 -15.42
N SER A 350 -23.16 23.77 -15.33
CA SER A 350 -24.27 24.55 -15.87
C SER A 350 -24.24 24.73 -17.39
N ASP A 351 -23.17 24.28 -18.06
CA ASP A 351 -22.97 24.50 -19.49
C ASP A 351 -22.93 26.00 -19.86
N ASP A 352 -22.40 26.82 -18.94
CA ASP A 352 -22.34 28.27 -19.11
C ASP A 352 -21.04 28.67 -19.85
N GLU A 353 -21.11 28.68 -21.18
CA GLU A 353 -19.98 29.03 -22.06
C GLU A 353 -19.39 30.42 -21.76
N ALA A 354 -20.23 31.38 -21.35
CA ALA A 354 -19.78 32.73 -21.04
C ALA A 354 -18.97 32.75 -19.72
N ALA A 355 -19.46 32.06 -18.69
CA ALA A 355 -18.73 31.92 -17.43
C ALA A 355 -17.43 31.12 -17.60
N ILE A 356 -17.44 30.05 -18.41
CA ILE A 356 -16.24 29.27 -18.76
C ILE A 356 -15.21 30.17 -19.43
N SER A 357 -15.61 30.95 -20.44
CA SER A 357 -14.71 31.84 -21.18
C SER A 357 -14.12 32.92 -20.28
N ALA A 358 -14.95 33.60 -19.48
CA ALA A 358 -14.48 34.61 -18.52
C ALA A 358 -13.44 34.02 -17.53
N LEU A 359 -13.72 32.83 -16.99
CA LEU A 359 -12.78 32.13 -16.10
C LEU A 359 -11.49 31.71 -16.78
N LEU A 360 -11.44 31.57 -18.12
CA LEU A 360 -10.25 31.22 -18.89
C LEU A 360 -9.47 32.43 -19.42
N GLU A 361 -10.09 33.62 -19.48
CA GLU A 361 -9.46 34.85 -19.99
C GLU A 361 -8.75 35.70 -18.92
N ASP A 362 -9.23 35.69 -17.66
CA ASP A 362 -8.69 36.47 -16.51
C ASP A 362 -7.27 36.12 -15.95
#